data_AF-A0A4Q5SFT6-F1
#
_entry.id   AF-A0A4Q5SFT6-F1
#
_cell.length_a   1.000
_cell.length_b   1.000
_cell.length_c   1.000
_cell.angle_alpha   90.00
_cell.angle_beta   90.00
_cell.angle_gamma   90.00
#
_symmetry.space_group_name_H-M   'P 1'
#
loop_
_entity.id
_entity.type
_entity.pdbx_description
1 polymer ?
#
loop_
_entity_poly.entity_id
_entity_poly.type
_entity_poly.pdbx_seq_one_letter_code
_entity_poly.pdbx_strand_id
1 'polypeptide(L)'
;MSKRNTILLLSAAASLLSACGAGSSTGLESVNQPVVARTDYVFDATTDGSQFAAGEEARVAGWLASLRLGYGDRVYVDDPANTGAARQVASEAARYGVLLSGPAPVTTGAVQPGMVRVIVSRMKASVPGCPDRRD
;
A
#
# COMPACT_ATOMS: atom_id res chain seq x y z
N MET A 1 -46.58 35.52 -38.33
CA MET A 1 -46.31 34.14 -37.88
C MET A 1 -44.85 33.70 -38.08
N SER A 2 -44.12 34.19 -39.09
CA SER A 2 -42.71 33.83 -39.35
C SER A 2 -41.75 34.10 -38.17
N LYS A 3 -41.84 35.28 -37.51
CA LYS A 3 -40.96 35.65 -36.39
C LYS A 3 -41.04 34.73 -35.15
N ARG A 4 -42.22 34.10 -34.89
CA ARG A 4 -42.38 33.15 -33.77
C ARG A 4 -41.68 31.82 -34.07
N ASN A 5 -41.69 31.36 -35.32
CA ASN A 5 -40.95 30.17 -35.73
C ASN A 5 -39.44 30.39 -35.71
N THR A 6 -38.97 31.59 -36.07
CA THR A 6 -37.53 31.92 -36.02
C THR A 6 -37.01 31.88 -34.59
N ILE A 7 -37.76 32.42 -33.62
CA ILE A 7 -37.39 32.38 -32.20
C ILE A 7 -37.31 30.95 -31.67
N LEU A 8 -38.26 30.07 -32.03
CA LEU A 8 -38.22 28.66 -31.62
C LEU A 8 -37.00 27.91 -32.20
N LEU A 9 -36.64 28.17 -33.46
CA LEU A 9 -35.48 27.55 -34.11
C LEU A 9 -34.14 27.99 -33.48
N LEU A 10 -34.00 29.27 -33.14
CA LEU A 10 -32.81 29.80 -32.46
C LEU A 10 -32.66 29.26 -31.03
N SER A 11 -33.78 29.04 -30.33
CA SER A 11 -33.79 28.47 -28.98
C SER A 11 -33.34 27.00 -28.98
N ALA A 12 -33.80 26.21 -29.96
CA ALA A 12 -33.45 24.80 -30.10
C ALA A 12 -31.99 24.59 -30.53
N ALA A 13 -31.44 25.49 -31.35
CA ALA A 13 -30.03 25.45 -31.74
C ALA A 13 -29.09 25.77 -30.55
N ALA A 14 -29.49 26.67 -29.65
CA ALA A 14 -28.70 27.02 -28.47
C ALA A 14 -28.62 25.88 -27.44
N SER A 15 -29.66 25.06 -27.30
CA SER A 15 -29.66 23.88 -26.42
C SER A 15 -28.77 22.73 -26.90
N LEU A 16 -28.33 22.73 -28.17
CA LEU A 16 -27.40 21.72 -28.70
C LEU A 16 -25.93 22.02 -28.37
N LEU A 17 -25.60 23.27 -27.99
CA LEU A 17 -24.24 23.66 -27.61
C LEU A 17 -23.97 23.54 -26.10
N SER A 18 -24.98 23.25 -25.26
CA SER A 18 -24.78 23.07 -23.81
C SER A 18 -24.12 21.73 -23.45
N ALA A 19 -23.71 20.93 -24.43
CA ALA A 19 -22.94 19.70 -24.23
C ALA A 19 -21.43 19.95 -24.03
N CYS A 20 -20.94 21.17 -24.21
CA CYS A 20 -19.54 21.51 -23.90
C CYS A 20 -19.43 21.73 -22.38
N GLY A 21 -19.19 20.63 -21.65
CA GLY A 21 -19.18 20.59 -20.20
C GLY A 21 -18.16 21.55 -19.59
N ALA A 22 -18.63 22.45 -18.74
CA ALA A 22 -17.80 23.29 -17.86
C ALA A 22 -17.22 22.48 -16.67
N GLY A 23 -16.71 21.27 -16.95
CA GLY A 23 -16.12 20.36 -15.96
C GLY A 23 -14.59 20.38 -15.94
N SER A 24 -13.95 21.21 -16.76
CA SER A 24 -12.50 21.30 -16.82
C SER A 24 -11.96 22.00 -15.59
N SER A 25 -11.16 21.28 -14.81
CA SER A 25 -10.44 21.86 -13.68
C SER A 25 -9.41 22.86 -14.21
N THR A 26 -9.62 24.14 -13.92
CA THR A 26 -8.86 25.27 -14.47
C THR A 26 -7.57 25.58 -13.69
N GLY A 27 -7.31 24.86 -12.60
CA GLY A 27 -6.06 24.93 -11.84
C GLY A 27 -5.04 23.87 -12.27
N LEU A 28 -3.80 24.01 -11.78
CA LEU A 28 -2.71 23.04 -12.02
C LEU A 28 -2.70 21.90 -11.00
N GLU A 29 -3.52 22.00 -9.95
CA GLU A 29 -3.58 21.02 -8.88
C GLU A 29 -4.40 19.78 -9.27
N SER A 30 -4.02 18.63 -8.72
CA SER A 30 -4.83 17.41 -8.86
C SER A 30 -6.20 17.56 -8.20
N VAL A 31 -7.25 17.23 -8.92
CA VAL A 31 -8.64 17.24 -8.43
C VAL A 31 -8.86 16.16 -7.38
N ASN A 32 -8.42 14.95 -7.71
CA ASN A 32 -8.50 13.80 -6.82
C ASN A 32 -7.12 13.54 -6.24
N GLN A 33 -6.99 13.75 -4.93
CA GLN A 33 -5.71 13.59 -4.24
C GLN A 33 -5.46 12.11 -3.88
N PRO A 34 -4.24 11.60 -4.08
CA PRO A 34 -3.89 10.25 -3.65
C PRO A 34 -3.82 10.16 -2.13
N VAL A 35 -4.40 9.10 -1.59
CA VAL A 35 -4.28 8.73 -0.18
C VAL A 35 -3.42 7.47 -0.10
N VAL A 36 -2.36 7.53 0.71
CA VAL A 36 -1.47 6.39 0.96
C VAL A 36 -1.67 5.91 2.38
N ALA A 37 -2.04 4.64 2.52
CA ALA A 37 -2.09 3.96 3.81
C ALA A 37 -0.87 3.06 3.96
N ARG A 38 -0.29 3.03 5.16
CA ARG A 38 0.78 2.10 5.56
C ARG A 38 0.26 1.24 6.70
N THR A 39 0.52 -0.07 6.62
CA THR A 39 0.21 -1.02 7.69
C THR A 39 1.46 -1.83 8.00
N ASP A 40 1.85 -1.85 9.27
CA ASP A 40 3.00 -2.62 9.76
C ASP A 40 2.48 -3.84 10.53
N TYR A 41 2.71 -5.03 9.98
CA TYR A 41 2.40 -6.31 10.61
C TYR A 41 3.64 -6.79 11.36
N VAL A 42 3.45 -7.23 12.60
CA VAL A 42 4.54 -7.59 13.50
C VAL A 42 4.38 -9.04 13.94
N PHE A 43 5.48 -9.79 13.93
CA PHE A 43 5.55 -11.15 14.42
C PHE A 43 6.81 -11.34 15.26
N ASP A 44 6.62 -11.67 16.53
CA ASP A 44 7.72 -11.95 17.44
C ASP A 44 8.00 -13.46 17.46
N ALA A 45 9.28 -13.78 17.30
CA ALA A 45 9.78 -15.13 17.17
C ALA A 45 10.88 -15.39 18.19
N THR A 46 10.89 -16.57 18.81
CA THR A 46 11.93 -16.94 19.80
C THR A 46 13.24 -17.34 19.13
N THR A 47 14.34 -17.04 19.81
CA THR A 47 15.69 -17.44 19.41
C THR A 47 16.29 -18.40 20.42
N ASP A 48 17.24 -19.24 19.98
CA ASP A 48 18.05 -20.08 20.87
C ASP A 48 19.31 -19.35 21.39
N GLY A 49 19.41 -18.04 21.11
CA GLY A 49 20.57 -17.20 21.38
C GLY A 49 21.56 -17.10 20.21
N SER A 50 21.46 -17.97 19.22
CA SER A 50 22.30 -17.94 18.02
C SER A 50 21.51 -17.73 16.73
N GLN A 51 20.29 -18.24 16.66
CA GLN A 51 19.39 -18.19 15.51
C GLN A 51 17.94 -18.45 15.96
N PHE A 52 17.00 -18.66 15.05
CA PHE A 52 15.65 -19.08 15.41
C PHE A 52 15.65 -20.37 16.25
N ALA A 53 14.82 -20.38 17.30
CA ALA A 53 14.57 -21.60 18.06
C ALA A 53 13.90 -22.67 17.17
N ALA A 54 13.94 -23.93 17.62
CA ALA A 54 13.39 -25.05 16.87
C ALA A 54 11.91 -24.83 16.50
N GLY A 55 11.59 -24.94 15.21
CA GLY A 55 10.24 -24.76 14.68
C GLY A 55 9.83 -23.31 14.39
N GLU A 56 10.62 -22.32 14.83
CA GLU A 56 10.25 -20.92 14.71
C GLU A 56 10.37 -20.39 13.28
N GLU A 57 11.35 -20.89 12.52
CA GLU A 57 11.49 -20.60 11.10
C GLU A 57 10.23 -21.02 10.31
N ALA A 58 9.65 -22.19 10.62
CA ALA A 58 8.43 -22.65 9.98
C ALA A 58 7.21 -21.79 10.38
N ARG A 59 7.15 -21.30 11.62
CA ARG A 59 6.10 -20.37 12.06
C ARG A 59 6.19 -19.04 11.33
N VAL A 60 7.40 -18.49 11.18
CA VAL A 60 7.63 -17.27 10.40
C VAL A 60 7.26 -17.50 8.94
N ALA A 61 7.70 -18.61 8.32
CA ALA A 61 7.36 -18.93 6.94
C ALA A 61 5.84 -19.03 6.72
N GLY A 62 5.12 -19.71 7.63
CA GLY A 62 3.66 -19.79 7.59
C GLY A 62 2.97 -18.44 7.78
N TRP A 63 3.52 -17.57 8.63
CA TRP A 63 3.00 -16.23 8.83
C TRP A 63 3.19 -15.36 7.57
N LEU A 64 4.39 -15.36 6.97
CA LEU A 64 4.65 -14.67 5.69
C LEU A 64 3.73 -15.16 4.57
N ALA A 65 3.49 -16.48 4.50
CA ALA A 65 2.55 -17.08 3.55
C ALA A 65 1.12 -16.59 3.79
N SER A 66 0.67 -16.50 5.04
CA SER A 66 -0.68 -16.05 5.39
C SER A 66 -0.91 -14.57 5.05
N LEU A 67 0.12 -13.73 5.15
CA LEU A 67 0.09 -12.34 4.69
C LEU A 67 0.11 -12.21 3.16
N ARG A 68 0.37 -13.32 2.46
CA ARG A 68 0.60 -13.39 1.02
C ARG A 68 1.68 -12.38 0.63
N LEU A 69 2.87 -12.54 1.23
CA LEU A 69 3.99 -11.65 1.00
C LEU A 69 4.23 -11.49 -0.52
N GLY A 70 4.43 -10.26 -0.96
CA GLY A 70 4.59 -10.00 -2.38
C GLY A 70 5.27 -8.68 -2.69
N TYR A 71 5.32 -8.38 -3.98
CA TYR A 71 5.90 -7.14 -4.48
C TYR A 71 5.26 -5.91 -3.84
N GLY A 72 6.09 -4.97 -3.41
CA GLY A 72 5.67 -3.75 -2.72
C GLY A 72 5.65 -3.86 -1.19
N ASP A 73 5.68 -5.08 -0.64
CA ASP A 73 5.90 -5.27 0.80
C ASP A 73 7.37 -5.04 1.15
N ARG A 74 7.61 -4.48 2.34
CA ARG A 74 8.96 -4.30 2.89
C ARG A 74 9.09 -5.16 4.14
N VAL A 75 10.06 -6.06 4.14
CA VAL A 75 10.35 -6.92 5.29
C VAL A 75 11.51 -6.34 6.09
N TYR A 76 11.37 -6.29 7.39
CA TYR A 76 12.40 -5.84 8.32
C TYR A 76 12.58 -6.88 9.43
N VAL A 77 13.76 -6.88 10.04
CA VAL A 77 14.07 -7.69 11.21
C VAL A 77 14.66 -6.77 12.27
N ASP A 78 14.03 -6.75 13.44
CA ASP A 78 14.56 -6.13 14.64
C ASP A 78 15.08 -7.23 15.57
N ASP A 79 16.41 -7.38 15.59
CA ASP A 79 17.14 -8.40 16.33
C ASP A 79 18.17 -7.73 17.25
N PRO A 80 17.80 -7.38 18.50
CA PRO A 80 18.70 -6.71 19.43
C PRO A 80 19.93 -7.54 19.81
N ALA A 81 19.83 -8.88 19.72
CA ALA A 81 20.91 -9.80 20.04
C ALA A 81 21.81 -10.10 18.83
N ASN A 82 21.47 -9.57 17.64
CA ASN A 82 22.20 -9.77 16.39
C ASN A 82 22.47 -11.25 16.08
N THR A 83 21.42 -12.06 16.16
CA THR A 83 21.45 -13.49 15.89
C THR A 83 21.46 -13.78 14.37
N GLY A 84 21.57 -15.07 14.02
CA GLY A 84 21.41 -15.57 12.67
C GLY A 84 19.97 -15.51 12.13
N ALA A 85 18.98 -15.17 12.96
CA ALA A 85 17.57 -15.17 12.58
C ALA A 85 17.28 -14.25 11.39
N ALA A 86 17.94 -13.08 11.29
CA ALA A 86 17.79 -12.19 10.14
C ALA A 86 18.10 -12.88 8.80
N ARG A 87 19.10 -13.78 8.76
CA ARG A 87 19.43 -14.54 7.54
C ARG A 87 18.36 -15.57 7.21
N GLN A 88 17.75 -16.21 8.20
CA GLN A 88 16.65 -17.16 8.02
C GLN A 88 15.37 -16.46 7.55
N VAL A 89 15.07 -15.27 8.08
CA VAL A 89 13.97 -14.44 7.54
C VAL A 89 14.27 -14.04 6.09
N ALA A 90 15.51 -13.66 5.78
CA ALA A 90 15.89 -13.30 4.43
C ALA A 90 15.71 -14.47 3.44
N SER A 91 16.05 -15.71 3.82
CA SER A 91 15.83 -16.87 2.96
C SER A 91 14.35 -17.16 2.73
N GLU A 92 13.51 -17.01 3.75
CA GLU A 92 12.07 -17.19 3.58
C GLU A 92 11.41 -16.06 2.77
N ALA A 93 11.81 -14.80 2.98
CA ALA A 93 11.33 -13.67 2.19
C ALA A 93 11.75 -13.76 0.71
N ALA A 94 12.95 -14.28 0.44
CA ALA A 94 13.48 -14.44 -0.92
C ALA A 94 12.61 -15.36 -1.79
N ARG A 95 11.86 -16.29 -1.19
CA ARG A 95 10.90 -17.16 -1.91
C ARG A 95 9.77 -16.36 -2.57
N TYR A 96 9.50 -15.16 -2.09
CA TYR A 96 8.52 -14.23 -2.63
C TYR A 96 9.15 -13.13 -3.49
N GLY A 97 10.46 -13.20 -3.75
CA GLY A 97 11.22 -12.16 -4.45
C GLY A 97 11.37 -10.87 -3.64
N VAL A 98 11.22 -10.94 -2.31
CA VAL A 98 11.35 -9.80 -1.40
C VAL A 98 12.66 -9.90 -0.62
N LEU A 99 13.38 -8.78 -0.55
CA LEU A 99 14.61 -8.65 0.23
C LEU A 99 14.32 -7.94 1.55
N LEU A 100 15.17 -8.17 2.54
CA LEU A 100 15.14 -7.36 3.75
C LEU A 100 15.46 -5.91 3.43
N SER A 101 14.67 -5.00 4.01
CA SER A 101 14.89 -3.56 3.96
C SER A 101 15.91 -3.13 5.03
N GLY A 102 16.26 -1.85 5.02
CA GLY A 102 17.18 -1.21 5.98
C GLY A 102 16.67 -1.26 7.43
N PRO A 103 17.11 -0.35 8.32
CA PRO A 103 16.83 -0.50 9.75
C PRO A 103 15.32 -0.61 10.00
N ALA A 104 14.97 -1.52 10.92
CA ALA A 104 13.58 -1.76 11.27
C ALA A 104 12.88 -0.46 11.70
N PRO A 105 11.62 -0.23 11.27
CA PRO A 105 10.87 0.91 11.74
C PRO A 105 10.60 0.78 13.25
N VAL A 106 10.40 1.93 13.90
CA VAL A 106 9.98 1.95 15.30
C VAL A 106 8.58 1.33 15.39
N THR A 107 8.48 0.21 16.11
CA THR A 107 7.21 -0.47 16.40
C THR A 107 6.81 -0.23 17.86
N THR A 108 5.52 -0.42 18.17
CA THR A 108 5.05 -0.31 19.54
C THR A 108 5.58 -1.48 20.38
N GLY A 109 6.17 -1.15 21.53
CA GLY A 109 6.72 -2.14 22.47
C GLY A 109 8.14 -2.58 22.13
N ALA A 110 8.92 -2.93 23.15
CA ALA A 110 10.27 -3.45 22.98
C ALA A 110 10.26 -4.92 22.53
N VAL A 111 11.28 -5.33 21.77
CA VAL A 111 11.56 -6.75 21.52
C VAL A 111 12.06 -7.37 22.81
N GLN A 112 11.42 -8.46 23.27
CA GLN A 112 11.79 -9.12 24.51
C GLN A 112 13.14 -9.84 24.39
N PRO A 113 13.90 -10.00 25.48
CA PRO A 113 15.12 -10.80 25.47
C PRO A 113 14.85 -12.22 24.97
N GLY A 114 15.74 -12.75 24.11
CA GLY A 114 15.57 -14.07 23.49
C GLY A 114 14.51 -14.10 22.38
N MET A 115 14.08 -12.94 21.89
CA MET A 115 13.19 -12.83 20.75
C MET A 115 13.79 -11.95 19.65
N VAL A 116 13.30 -12.18 18.44
CA VAL A 116 13.50 -11.35 17.27
C VAL A 116 12.13 -10.97 16.72
N ARG A 117 12.02 -9.74 16.22
CA ARG A 117 10.77 -9.24 15.64
C ARG A 117 10.89 -9.14 14.14
N VAL A 118 9.99 -9.82 13.43
CA VAL A 118 9.83 -9.69 11.98
C VAL A 118 8.71 -8.69 11.71
N ILE A 119 8.99 -7.70 10.87
CA ILE A 119 8.01 -6.68 10.48
C ILE A 119 7.77 -6.75 8.98
N VAL A 120 6.51 -6.81 8.57
CA VAL A 120 6.09 -6.65 7.17
C VAL A 120 5.34 -5.33 7.06
N SER A 121 5.89 -4.37 6.33
CA SER A 121 5.24 -3.10 6.05
C SER A 121 4.62 -3.14 4.66
N ARG A 122 3.31 -2.88 4.58
CA ARG A 122 2.54 -2.82 3.33
C ARG A 122 2.02 -1.41 3.09
N MET A 123 2.28 -0.88 1.91
CA MET A 123 1.74 0.41 1.46
C MET A 123 0.64 0.19 0.42
N LYS A 124 -0.48 0.88 0.57
CA LYS A 124 -1.56 0.90 -0.42
C LYS A 124 -1.94 2.34 -0.74
N ALA A 125 -1.85 2.69 -2.01
CA ALA A 125 -2.33 3.97 -2.53
C ALA A 125 -3.73 3.79 -3.14
N SER A 126 -4.60 4.74 -2.91
CA SER A 126 -5.89 4.86 -3.58
C SER A 126 -6.16 6.32 -3.88
N VAL A 127 -6.79 6.60 -5.01
CA VAL A 127 -7.27 7.94 -5.36
C VAL A 127 -8.80 7.89 -5.30
N PRO A 128 -9.43 8.32 -4.19
CA PRO A 128 -10.88 8.31 -4.08
C PRO A 128 -11.51 9.10 -5.24
N GLY A 129 -12.60 8.59 -5.79
CA GLY A 129 -13.30 9.23 -6.92
C GLY A 129 -12.81 8.82 -8.32
N CYS A 130 -11.79 7.97 -8.44
CA CYS A 130 -11.30 7.48 -9.73
C CYS A 130 -11.86 6.08 -10.13
N PRO A 131 -12.07 5.80 -11.44
CA PRO A 131 -11.97 6.77 -12.55
C PRO A 131 -13.16 7.73 -12.53
N ASP A 132 -12.89 9.03 -12.58
CA ASP A 132 -13.90 10.04 -12.86
C ASP A 132 -14.10 10.08 -14.37
N ARG A 133 -15.34 9.93 -14.85
CA ARG A 133 -15.68 9.85 -16.29
C ARG A 133 -16.44 11.09 -16.76
N ARG A 134 -16.21 12.22 -16.09
CA ARG A 134 -16.76 13.51 -16.50
C ARG A 134 -15.91 14.04 -17.66
N ASP A 135 -16.13 13.44 -18.82
CA ASP A 135 -15.54 13.81 -20.12
C ASP A 135 -16.69 14.15 -21.08
#